data_AF-A0AAW3W565-F1
#
_entry.id   AF-A0AAW3W565-F1
#
_cell.length_a   1.000
_cell.length_b   1.000
_cell.length_c   1.000
_cell.angle_alpha   90.00
_cell.angle_beta   90.00
_cell.angle_gamma   90.00
#
_symmetry.space_group_name_H-M   'P 1'
#
loop_
_entity.id
_entity.type
_entity.pdbx_description
1 polymer ?
#
loop_
_entity_poly.entity_id
_entity_poly.type
_entity_poly.pdbx_seq_one_letter_code
_entity_poly.pdbx_strand_id
1 'polypeptide(L)' 'MWFLNKETGLKWEVHNKDLIKRLIIHETYEVIKERDAIDYSKMAYKELIEFAKTKGINAIGFKKHEIVEKLNGLEE' A
#
# COMPACT_ATOMS: atom_id res chain seq x y z
N MET A 1 5.73 8.23 11.00
CA MET A 1 4.51 8.54 10.23
C MET A 1 4.86 8.47 8.77
N TRP A 2 4.02 7.83 7.95
CA TRP A 2 4.22 7.78 6.51
C TRP A 2 3.54 8.97 5.85
N PHE A 3 4.19 9.54 4.85
CA PHE A 3 3.67 10.66 4.06
C PHE A 3 3.72 10.32 2.58
N LEU A 4 2.62 10.56 1.88
CA LEU A 4 2.54 10.51 0.43
C LEU A 4 2.62 11.93 -0.10
N ASN A 5 3.61 12.22 -0.94
CA ASN A 5 3.64 13.46 -1.70
C ASN A 5 2.72 13.31 -2.92
N LYS A 6 1.69 14.17 -3.04
CA LYS A 6 0.72 14.13 -4.15
C LYS A 6 1.30 14.59 -5.49
N GLU A 7 2.32 15.45 -5.47
CA GLU A 7 2.94 15.98 -6.69
C GLU A 7 3.90 14.97 -7.33
N THR A 8 4.64 14.23 -6.51
CA THR A 8 5.67 13.29 -6.98
C THR A 8 5.26 11.82 -6.87
N GLY A 9 4.19 11.51 -6.12
CA GLY A 9 3.74 10.15 -5.82
C GLY A 9 4.66 9.38 -4.88
N LEU A 10 5.69 10.03 -4.32
CA LEU A 10 6.67 9.36 -3.46
C LEU A 10 6.16 9.19 -2.03
N LYS A 11 6.43 8.01 -1.43
CA LYS A 11 6.04 7.63 -0.07
C LYS A 11 7.25 7.59 0.84
N TRP A 12 7.26 8.42 1.88
CA TRP A 12 8.42 8.61 2.76
C TRP A 12 8.01 8.33 4.21
N GLU A 13 8.84 7.56 4.91
CA GLU A 13 8.68 7.36 6.35
C GLU A 13 9.42 8.47 7.11
N VAL A 14 8.66 9.28 7.84
CA VAL A 14 9.19 10.40 8.61
C VAL A 14 8.96 10.13 10.09
N HIS A 15 10.06 10.06 10.84
CA HIS A 15 10.06 9.86 12.30
C HIS A 15 10.21 11.16 13.07
N ASN A 16 10.61 12.24 12.39
CA ASN A 16 10.90 13.52 13.01
C ASN A 16 9.59 14.31 13.25
N LYS A 17 9.31 14.62 14.52
CA LYS A 17 8.08 15.29 14.97
C LYS A 17 7.89 16.70 14.40
N ASP A 18 8.97 17.46 14.21
CA ASP A 18 8.90 18.82 13.64
C ASP A 18 8.61 18.78 12.13
N LEU A 19 9.24 17.84 11.43
CA LEU A 19 8.96 17.58 10.02
C LEU A 19 7.52 17.09 9.82
N ILE A 20 7.05 16.16 10.67
CA ILE A 20 5.66 15.68 10.67
C ILE A 20 4.68 16.84 10.76
N LYS A 21 4.87 17.79 11.68
CA LYS A 21 3.99 18.96 11.82
C LYS A 21 3.98 19.83 10.56
N ARG A 22 5.14 20.06 9.94
CA ARG A 22 5.24 20.83 8.70
C ARG A 22 4.55 20.12 7.54
N LEU A 23 4.76 18.81 7.42
CA LEU A 23 4.17 17.99 6.37
C LEU A 23 2.65 17.87 6.51
N ILE A 24 2.11 17.81 7.74
CA ILE A 24 0.66 17.81 8.00
C ILE A 24 -0.01 19.11 7.52
N ILE A 25 0.69 20.24 7.64
CA ILE A 25 0.16 21.55 7.26
C ILE A 25 0.25 21.78 5.74
N HIS A 26 1.19 21.11 5.07
CA HIS A 26 1.36 21.23 3.63
C HIS A 26 0.28 20.43 2.88
N GLU A 27 -0.53 21.12 2.07
CA GLU A 27 -1.58 20.53 1.21
C GLU A 27 -1.05 19.46 0.23
N THR A 28 0.24 19.53 -0.10
CA THR A 28 0.91 18.61 -1.03
C THR A 28 1.27 17.26 -0.42
N TYR A 29 1.15 17.09 0.90
CA TYR A 29 1.47 15.85 1.60
C TYR A 29 0.24 15.27 2.32
N GLU A 30 -0.01 13.99 2.11
CA GLU A 30 -1.08 13.26 2.79
C GLU A 30 -0.47 12.31 3.83
N VAL A 31 -0.96 12.37 5.07
CA VAL A 31 -0.53 11.44 6.13
C VAL A 31 -1.15 10.09 5.85
N ILE A 32 -0.31 9.11 5.53
CA ILE A 32 -0.72 7.71 5.41
C ILE A 32 -0.58 7.09 6.80
N LYS A 33 -1.71 6.85 7.47
CA LYS A 33 -1.75 6.22 8.80
C LYS A 33 -1.57 4.70 8.75
N GLU A 34 -2.02 4.09 7.67
CA GLU A 34 -1.85 2.67 7.42
C GLU A 34 -0.70 2.51 6.43
N ARG A 35 0.17 1.51 6.66
CA ARG A 35 0.82 0.83 5.54
C ARG A 35 -0.28 0.65 4.53
N ASP A 36 -0.13 1.21 3.32
CA ASP A 36 -1.00 0.97 2.18
C ASP A 36 -1.74 -0.35 2.41
N ALA A 37 -3.03 -0.29 2.74
CA ALA A 37 -3.87 -1.43 2.44
C ALA A 37 -3.70 -1.52 0.92
N ILE A 38 -2.77 -2.36 0.49
CA ILE A 38 -2.38 -2.45 -0.90
C ILE A 38 -3.71 -2.69 -1.59
N ASP A 39 -4.14 -1.72 -2.39
CA ASP A 39 -5.47 -1.76 -2.98
C ASP A 39 -5.37 -2.77 -4.12
N TYR A 40 -5.35 -4.06 -3.74
CA TYR A 40 -5.18 -5.20 -4.60
C TYR A 40 -6.27 -5.18 -5.68
N SER A 41 -7.40 -4.52 -5.43
CA SER A 41 -8.47 -4.24 -6.40
C SER A 41 -8.02 -3.39 -7.58
N LYS A 42 -7.02 -2.52 -7.43
CA LYS A 42 -6.44 -1.71 -8.53
C LYS A 42 -5.25 -2.39 -9.22
N MET A 43 -4.62 -3.38 -8.61
CA MET A 43 -3.52 -4.11 -9.23
C MET A 43 -3.97 -4.96 -10.43
N ALA A 44 -3.06 -5.14 -11.39
CA ALA A 44 -3.27 -6.06 -12.49
C ALA A 44 -3.30 -7.51 -11.98
N TYR A 45 -4.04 -8.37 -12.66
CA TYR A 45 -4.14 -9.78 -12.28
C TYR A 45 -2.77 -10.48 -12.20
N LYS A 46 -1.85 -10.12 -13.11
CA LYS A 46 -0.46 -10.62 -13.09
C LYS A 46 0.29 -10.20 -11.83
N GLU A 47 0.25 -8.91 -11.50
CA GLU A 47 0.87 -8.35 -10.29
C GLU A 47 0.36 -9.06 -9.03
N LEU A 48 -0.95 -9.31 -8.95
CA LEU A 48 -1.56 -10.03 -7.83
C LEU A 48 -1.09 -11.47 -7.70
N ILE A 49 -0.93 -12.19 -8.82
CA ILE A 49 -0.40 -13.55 -8.80
C ILE A 49 1.08 -13.56 -8.39
N GLU A 50 1.87 -12.61 -8.88
CA GLU A 50 3.27 -12.48 -8.48
C GLU A 50 3.40 -12.14 -6.99
N PHE A 51 2.58 -11.22 -6.48
CA PHE A 51 2.52 -10.89 -5.06
C PHE A 51 2.05 -12.07 -4.20
N ALA A 52 1.03 -12.80 -4.65
CA ALA A 52 0.59 -14.01 -3.99
C ALA A 52 1.72 -15.04 -3.92
N LYS A 53 2.45 -15.24 -5.03
CA LYS A 53 3.61 -16.14 -5.07
C LYS A 53 4.71 -15.72 -4.11
N THR A 54 5.05 -14.43 -4.03
CA THR A 54 6.10 -13.94 -3.11
C THR A 54 5.69 -14.11 -1.65
N LYS A 55 4.39 -14.08 -1.35
CA LYS A 55 3.81 -14.39 -0.03
C LYS A 55 3.61 -15.89 0.21
N GLY A 56 3.94 -16.76 -0.75
CA GLY A 56 3.80 -18.22 -0.64
C GLY A 56 2.40 -18.76 -0.97
N ILE A 57 1.49 -17.93 -1.48
CA ILE A 57 0.17 -18.34 -1.98
C ILE A 57 0.25 -18.67 -3.46
N ASN A 58 -0.13 -19.89 -3.84
CA ASN A 58 -0.31 -20.21 -5.24
C ASN A 58 -1.68 -19.73 -5.73
N ALA A 59 -1.72 -18.51 -6.27
CA ALA A 59 -2.92 -17.86 -6.78
C ALA A 59 -3.26 -18.20 -8.25
N ILE A 60 -2.53 -19.13 -8.86
CA ILE A 60 -2.74 -19.54 -10.26
C ILE A 60 -4.12 -20.20 -10.40
N GLY A 61 -5.02 -19.57 -11.14
CA GLY A 61 -6.40 -20.04 -11.37
C GLY A 61 -7.47 -19.41 -10.48
N PHE A 62 -7.08 -18.60 -9.48
CA PHE A 62 -8.02 -17.86 -8.64
C PHE A 62 -8.55 -16.62 -9.35
N LYS A 63 -9.78 -16.20 -9.03
CA LYS A 63 -10.31 -14.92 -9.51
C LYS A 63 -9.62 -13.76 -8.80
N LYS A 64 -9.51 -12.60 -9.46
CA LYS A 64 -8.90 -11.38 -8.90
C LYS A 64 -9.35 -11.09 -7.45
N HIS A 65 -10.65 -11.21 -7.18
CA HIS A 65 -11.24 -10.97 -5.87
C HIS A 65 -10.75 -11.94 -4.78
N GLU A 66 -10.63 -13.23 -5.08
CA GLU A 66 -10.13 -14.21 -4.10
C GLU A 66 -8.65 -14.02 -3.78
N ILE A 67 -7.87 -13.57 -4.77
CA ILE A 67 -6.44 -13.27 -4.57
C ILE A 67 -6.30 -12.06 -3.64
N VAL A 68 -7.11 -11.02 -3.87
CA VAL A 68 -7.20 -9.82 -3.02
C VAL A 68 -7.57 -10.19 -1.59
N GLU A 69 -8.59 -11.02 -1.41
CA GLU A 69 -9.06 -11.44 -0.09
C GLU A 69 -8.00 -12.22 0.69
N LYS A 70 -7.33 -13.17 0.03
CA LYS A 70 -6.20 -13.92 0.64
C LYS A 70 -5.00 -13.04 0.98
N LEU A 71 -4.70 -12.05 0.15
CA LEU A 71 -3.59 -11.14 0.39
C LEU A 71 -3.90 -10.19 1.56
N ASN A 72 -5.11 -9.64 1.63
CA ASN A 72 -5.57 -8.84 2.77
C ASN A 72 -5.59 -9.64 4.08
N GLY A 73 -6.09 -10.88 4.05
CA GLY A 73 -6.16 -11.74 5.25
C GLY A 73 -4.79 -12.23 5.77
N LEU A 74 -3.69 -11.98 5.06
CA LEU A 74 -2.33 -12.27 5.51
C LEU A 74 -1.63 -11.08 6.18
N GLU A 75 -2.20 -9.88 6.09
CA GLU A 75 -1.67 -8.67 6.74
C GLU A 75 -2.29 -8.41 8.12
N GLU A 76 -3.26 -9.22 8.54
CA GLU A 76 -3.89 -9.24 9.88
C GLU A 76 -3.12 -10.14 10.86
#